data_AF-A0A5C5SBE3-F1
#
_entry.id   AF-A0A5C5SBE3-F1
#
_cell.length_a   1.000
_cell.length_b   1.000
_cell.length_c   1.000
_cell.angle_alpha   90.00
_cell.angle_beta   90.00
_cell.angle_gamma   90.00
#
_symmetry.space_group_name_H-M   'P 1'
#
loop_
_entity.id
_entity.type
_entity.pdbx_description
1 polymer ?
#
loop_
_entity_poly.entity_id
_entity_poly.type
_entity_poly.pdbx_seq_one_letter_code
_entity_poly.pdbx_strand_id
1 'polypeptide(L)'
;MREESIGERLRQARVAKGYSLEETASISDVPTHYLLAMEMDQFKLLPKDRINTYIEKYANAVDLDGVSLIHGYRNLASSKETAKVEITKKESSSEKAPLIVPRETAPVQVKPLTLQDRSQAETPSKTRRSRHKEEDDKKSYLPLLILILLSLAILAFVAYVTWKQLQQHQNQPVASEYVVTTSSASQSASEASTTSTPAESNPKPSLAVSGGQDNLAVTLQNPSPEIGVSLSLVEGAEEAWVAISGSETGEEGVLLTSENPTYQTNLPAGTSSSLITLGNSQSISVTIDGQPVDLSSLTSSLSYITLTVQS
;
A
#
# COMPACT_ATOMS: atom_id res chain seq x y z
N MET A 1 -7.98 -18.17 1.23
CA MET A 1 -7.77 -16.82 0.65
C MET A 1 -6.72 -16.10 1.48
N ARG A 2 -6.08 -15.03 0.98
CA ARG A 2 -5.31 -14.14 1.85
C ARG A 2 -6.31 -13.29 2.64
N GLU A 3 -6.13 -13.20 3.95
CA GLU A 3 -6.83 -12.19 4.74
C GLU A 3 -6.39 -10.80 4.27
N GLU A 4 -7.34 -9.89 4.19
CA GLU A 4 -7.12 -8.53 3.71
C GLU A 4 -6.57 -7.66 4.85
N SER A 5 -5.53 -6.86 4.56
CA SER A 5 -4.91 -6.02 5.60
C SER A 5 -5.72 -4.76 5.89
N ILE A 6 -5.37 -4.07 6.98
CA ILE A 6 -6.08 -2.85 7.40
C ILE A 6 -5.74 -1.72 6.43
N GLY A 7 -4.49 -1.62 6.00
CA GLY A 7 -4.04 -0.66 5.00
C GLY A 7 -4.69 -0.87 3.63
N GLU A 8 -4.76 -2.13 3.17
CA GLU A 8 -5.40 -2.48 1.91
C GLU A 8 -6.91 -2.13 1.91
N ARG A 9 -7.61 -2.35 3.03
CA ARG A 9 -9.03 -1.93 3.19
C ARG A 9 -9.23 -0.42 3.10
N LEU A 10 -8.40 0.34 3.82
CA LEU A 10 -8.45 1.80 3.81
C LEU A 10 -8.20 2.34 2.39
N ARG A 11 -7.15 1.82 1.73
CA ARG A 11 -6.80 2.14 0.34
C ARG A 11 -7.93 1.83 -0.63
N GLN A 12 -8.53 0.63 -0.55
CA GLN A 12 -9.62 0.24 -1.44
C GLN A 12 -10.86 1.12 -1.25
N ALA A 13 -11.24 1.43 -0.01
CA ALA A 13 -12.37 2.33 0.25
C ALA A 13 -12.12 3.75 -0.27
N ARG A 14 -10.90 4.28 -0.09
CA ARG A 14 -10.48 5.56 -0.69
C ARG A 14 -10.57 5.55 -2.22
N VAL A 15 -10.05 4.51 -2.86
CA VAL A 15 -10.10 4.36 -4.32
C VAL A 15 -11.54 4.18 -4.82
N ALA A 16 -12.40 3.47 -4.08
CA ALA A 16 -13.82 3.33 -4.38
C ALA A 16 -14.60 4.66 -4.24
N LYS A 17 -14.15 5.55 -3.34
CA LYS A 17 -14.62 6.94 -3.25
C LYS A 17 -14.09 7.85 -4.37
N GLY A 18 -12.99 7.46 -5.01
CA GLY A 18 -12.29 8.26 -6.03
C GLY A 18 -11.36 9.34 -5.45
N TYR A 19 -11.12 9.35 -4.14
CA TYR A 19 -10.32 10.40 -3.48
C TYR A 19 -8.81 10.19 -3.66
N SER A 20 -8.08 11.29 -3.86
CA SER A 20 -6.62 11.29 -3.72
C SER A 20 -6.20 11.15 -2.25
N LEU A 21 -4.92 10.91 -1.98
CA LEU A 21 -4.41 10.86 -0.61
C LEU A 21 -4.55 12.23 0.07
N GLU A 22 -4.23 13.30 -0.67
CA GLU A 22 -4.33 14.70 -0.26
C GLU A 22 -5.78 15.13 0.03
N GLU A 23 -6.73 14.74 -0.82
CA GLU A 23 -8.16 15.02 -0.60
C GLU A 23 -8.64 14.32 0.67
N THR A 24 -8.25 13.07 0.87
CA THR A 24 -8.55 12.30 2.08
C THR A 24 -7.89 12.91 3.32
N ALA A 25 -6.67 13.44 3.21
CA ALA A 25 -5.98 14.15 4.29
C ALA A 25 -6.76 15.42 4.69
N SER A 26 -7.22 16.18 3.70
CA SER A 26 -8.05 17.37 3.90
C SER A 26 -9.43 17.06 4.52
N ILE A 27 -10.02 15.91 4.23
CA ILE A 27 -11.33 15.50 4.79
C ILE A 27 -11.18 14.94 6.22
N SER A 28 -10.15 14.12 6.46
CA SER A 28 -9.95 13.42 7.74
C SER A 28 -9.21 14.25 8.80
N ASP A 29 -8.55 15.35 8.40
CA ASP A 29 -7.61 16.10 9.24
C ASP A 29 -6.53 15.16 9.82
N VAL A 30 -5.94 14.36 8.92
CA VAL A 30 -4.80 13.48 9.18
C VAL A 30 -3.72 13.78 8.12
N PRO A 31 -2.48 14.10 8.52
CA PRO A 31 -1.40 14.34 7.57
C PRO A 31 -1.22 13.20 6.54
N THR A 32 -1.00 13.58 5.28
CA THR A 32 -0.86 12.69 4.13
C THR A 32 0.14 11.55 4.38
N HIS A 33 1.26 11.83 5.05
CA HIS A 33 2.28 10.82 5.36
C HIS A 33 1.77 9.74 6.35
N TYR A 34 0.86 10.06 7.27
CA TYR A 34 0.23 9.06 8.16
C TYR A 34 -0.87 8.27 7.46
N LEU A 35 -1.58 8.86 6.50
CA LEU A 35 -2.50 8.09 5.64
C LEU A 35 -1.74 7.05 4.81
N LEU A 36 -0.60 7.45 4.22
CA LEU A 36 0.27 6.55 3.47
C LEU A 36 0.81 5.42 4.37
N ALA A 37 1.31 5.76 5.56
CA ALA A 37 1.80 4.77 6.52
C ALA A 37 0.70 3.79 6.96
N MET A 38 -0.56 4.22 7.06
CA MET A 38 -1.69 3.31 7.30
C MET A 38 -1.98 2.41 6.10
N GLU A 39 -2.00 2.93 4.87
CA GLU A 39 -2.19 2.13 3.64
C GLU A 39 -1.08 1.06 3.45
N MET A 40 0.12 1.32 3.95
CA MET A 40 1.26 0.39 3.91
C MET A 40 1.33 -0.56 5.13
N ASP A 41 0.33 -0.54 6.03
CA ASP A 41 0.30 -1.24 7.33
C ASP A 41 1.51 -0.91 8.26
N GLN A 42 2.18 0.21 8.02
CA GLN A 42 3.34 0.72 8.77
C GLN A 42 2.91 1.51 10.02
N PHE A 43 2.00 0.95 10.81
CA PHE A 43 1.43 1.58 12.02
C PHE A 43 2.47 1.98 13.08
N LYS A 44 3.69 1.45 13.03
CA LYS A 44 4.82 1.86 13.88
C LYS A 44 5.23 3.32 13.68
N LEU A 45 4.99 3.87 12.49
CA LEU A 45 5.40 5.22 12.10
C LEU A 45 4.42 6.30 12.60
N LEU A 46 3.22 5.89 13.06
CA LEU A 46 2.25 6.79 13.63
C LEU A 46 2.58 7.10 15.11
N PRO A 47 2.34 8.33 15.58
CA PRO A 47 2.35 8.69 17.00
C PRO A 47 1.52 7.70 17.83
N LYS A 48 2.17 7.03 18.79
CA LYS A 48 1.58 5.89 19.54
C LYS A 48 0.30 6.24 20.30
N ASP A 49 0.18 7.49 20.72
CA ASP A 49 -1.00 8.08 21.37
C ASP A 49 -2.17 8.32 20.41
N ARG A 50 -1.91 8.45 19.10
CA ARG A 50 -2.91 8.86 18.09
C ARG A 50 -3.31 7.78 17.10
N ILE A 51 -2.67 6.60 17.11
CA ILE A 51 -2.91 5.54 16.11
C ILE A 51 -4.41 5.22 15.97
N ASN A 52 -5.12 4.99 17.07
CA ASN A 52 -6.56 4.70 17.04
C ASN A 52 -7.35 5.87 16.42
N THR A 53 -7.03 7.11 16.79
CA THR A 53 -7.69 8.33 16.30
C THR A 53 -7.45 8.57 14.82
N TYR A 54 -6.26 8.24 14.30
CA TYR A 54 -5.96 8.34 12.87
C TYR A 54 -6.64 7.24 12.05
N ILE A 55 -6.70 6.01 12.57
CA ILE A 55 -7.49 4.93 11.96
C ILE A 55 -8.98 5.32 11.89
N GLU A 56 -9.53 5.88 12.98
CA GLU A 56 -10.92 6.34 13.04
C GLU A 56 -11.21 7.49 12.08
N LYS A 57 -10.38 8.53 12.09
CA LYS A 57 -10.49 9.68 11.18
C LYS A 57 -10.42 9.29 9.71
N TYR A 58 -9.50 8.39 9.35
CA TYR A 58 -9.42 7.88 7.98
C TYR A 58 -10.67 7.05 7.65
N ALA A 59 -11.02 6.06 8.47
CA ALA A 59 -12.19 5.20 8.24
C ALA A 59 -13.47 6.01 8.01
N ASN A 60 -13.73 7.02 8.85
CA ASN A 60 -14.88 7.91 8.73
C ASN A 60 -14.87 8.75 7.44
N ALA A 61 -13.71 9.12 6.91
CA ALA A 61 -13.61 9.86 5.64
C ALA A 61 -13.91 8.98 4.40
N VAL A 62 -13.84 7.65 4.52
CA VAL A 62 -14.10 6.69 3.44
C VAL A 62 -15.31 5.78 3.69
N ASP A 63 -16.20 6.16 4.61
CA ASP A 63 -17.40 5.40 5.03
C ASP A 63 -17.13 3.95 5.51
N LEU A 64 -15.99 3.72 6.16
CA LEU A 64 -15.68 2.46 6.85
C LEU A 64 -15.95 2.55 8.36
N ASP A 65 -16.25 1.42 8.99
CA ASP A 65 -16.35 1.34 10.45
C ASP A 65 -14.96 1.40 11.11
N GLY A 66 -14.62 2.57 11.64
CA GLY A 66 -13.38 2.79 12.38
C GLY A 66 -13.23 1.90 13.62
N VAL A 67 -14.34 1.51 14.27
CA VAL A 67 -14.29 0.67 15.48
C VAL A 67 -13.77 -0.73 15.14
N SER A 68 -14.29 -1.36 14.08
CA SER A 68 -13.80 -2.65 13.59
C SER A 68 -12.32 -2.61 13.19
N LEU A 69 -11.86 -1.53 12.52
CA LEU A 69 -10.46 -1.40 12.10
C LEU A 69 -9.52 -1.21 13.30
N ILE A 70 -9.92 -0.43 14.31
CA ILE A 70 -9.17 -0.31 15.58
C ILE A 70 -9.07 -1.65 16.30
N HIS A 71 -10.15 -2.44 16.33
CA HIS A 71 -10.12 -3.79 16.91
C HIS A 71 -9.16 -4.72 16.15
N GLY A 72 -9.18 -4.68 14.81
CA GLY A 72 -8.20 -5.40 13.98
C GLY A 72 -6.76 -5.01 14.29
N TYR A 73 -6.48 -3.70 14.39
CA TYR A 73 -5.15 -3.17 14.70
C TYR A 73 -4.66 -3.63 16.08
N ARG A 74 -5.51 -3.55 17.11
CA ARG A 74 -5.16 -4.00 18.48
C ARG A 74 -4.81 -5.49 18.52
N ASN A 75 -5.59 -6.32 17.83
CA ASN A 75 -5.30 -7.75 17.73
C ASN A 75 -3.93 -8.00 17.07
N LEU A 76 -3.66 -7.33 15.94
CA LEU A 76 -2.38 -7.41 15.23
C LEU A 76 -1.20 -6.98 16.12
N ALA A 77 -1.35 -5.88 16.87
CA ALA A 77 -0.33 -5.39 17.80
C ALA A 77 -0.03 -6.42 18.91
N SER A 78 -1.07 -6.96 19.56
CA SER A 78 -0.91 -7.99 20.60
C SER A 78 -0.27 -9.28 20.06
N SER A 79 -0.64 -9.74 18.86
CA SER A 79 0.00 -10.92 18.25
C SER A 79 1.50 -10.71 17.97
N LYS A 80 1.88 -9.50 17.54
CA LYS A 80 3.27 -9.13 17.23
C LYS A 80 4.12 -8.97 18.50
N GLU A 81 3.50 -8.57 19.62
CA GLU A 81 4.16 -8.48 20.93
C GLU A 81 4.35 -9.87 21.58
N THR A 82 3.34 -10.75 21.52
CA THR A 82 3.47 -12.12 22.05
C THR A 82 4.57 -12.94 21.36
N ALA A 83 4.74 -12.77 20.05
CA ALA A 83 5.82 -13.42 19.29
C ALA A 83 7.23 -12.98 19.73
N LYS A 84 7.38 -11.80 20.34
CA LYS A 84 8.66 -11.31 20.88
C LYS A 84 8.98 -11.86 22.28
N VAL A 85 7.97 -12.30 23.03
CA VAL A 85 8.13 -12.81 24.40
C VAL A 85 8.47 -14.31 24.43
N GLU A 86 8.04 -15.09 23.44
CA GLU A 86 8.20 -16.55 23.43
C GLU A 86 9.65 -17.02 23.22
N ILE A 87 10.52 -16.19 22.63
CA ILE A 87 11.96 -16.51 22.44
C ILE A 87 12.73 -16.46 23.78
N THR A 88 12.29 -15.68 24.77
CA THR A 88 13.04 -15.42 26.01
C THR A 88 12.66 -16.38 27.16
N LYS A 89 11.68 -17.27 26.99
CA LYS A 89 11.09 -18.06 28.10
C LYS A 89 11.37 -19.57 28.04
N LYS A 90 12.59 -19.97 27.68
CA LYS A 90 13.04 -21.38 27.67
C LYS A 90 13.91 -21.82 28.86
N GLU A 91 14.10 -20.96 29.85
CA GLU A 91 14.74 -21.31 31.12
C GLU A 91 13.79 -21.08 32.31
N SER A 92 13.86 -21.98 33.30
CA SER A 92 13.06 -22.02 34.53
C SER A 92 11.58 -22.44 34.42
N SER A 93 11.35 -23.76 34.45
CA SER A 93 10.08 -24.34 34.94
C SER A 93 10.27 -25.74 35.57
N SER A 94 10.43 -25.75 36.90
CA SER A 94 10.06 -26.78 37.88
C SER A 94 10.15 -26.02 39.22
N GLU A 95 9.27 -26.12 40.22
CA GLU A 95 8.60 -27.30 40.77
C GLU A 95 7.39 -26.79 41.62
N LYS A 96 6.16 -27.15 41.22
CA LYS A 96 5.13 -27.83 42.06
C LYS A 96 4.37 -27.08 43.19
N ALA A 97 3.03 -27.25 43.15
CA ALA A 97 2.05 -26.97 44.22
C ALA A 97 1.98 -28.19 45.22
N PRO A 98 0.95 -28.47 46.08
CA PRO A 98 -0.42 -27.90 46.27
C PRO A 98 -0.81 -27.65 47.78
N LEU A 99 -2.05 -27.29 48.22
CA LEU A 99 -3.22 -28.20 48.50
C LEU A 99 -4.41 -27.51 49.27
N ILE A 100 -5.65 -28.02 49.07
CA ILE A 100 -6.79 -28.18 50.05
C ILE A 100 -7.57 -26.91 50.54
N VAL A 101 -8.93 -26.83 50.74
CA VAL A 101 -10.17 -27.61 50.40
C VAL A 101 -11.46 -26.70 50.58
N PRO A 102 -12.61 -26.98 49.91
CA PRO A 102 -13.84 -26.13 49.85
C PRO A 102 -14.96 -26.27 50.93
N ARG A 103 -15.98 -25.38 50.88
CA ARG A 103 -17.38 -25.50 51.41
C ARG A 103 -18.33 -24.42 50.76
N GLU A 104 -19.44 -24.72 50.07
CA GLU A 104 -20.86 -24.92 50.53
C GLU A 104 -21.47 -23.72 51.31
N THR A 105 -22.69 -23.19 51.12
CA THR A 105 -24.03 -23.69 50.68
C THR A 105 -24.91 -22.64 49.93
N ALA A 106 -26.12 -23.00 49.44
CA ALA A 106 -27.10 -22.15 48.71
C ALA A 106 -28.38 -21.82 49.55
N PRO A 107 -29.63 -21.57 49.03
CA PRO A 107 -30.17 -20.85 47.85
C PRO A 107 -31.32 -19.85 48.27
N VAL A 108 -32.43 -19.74 47.47
CA VAL A 108 -33.77 -19.14 47.78
C VAL A 108 -33.89 -17.60 47.50
N GLN A 109 -34.98 -16.99 46.96
CA GLN A 109 -36.36 -17.44 46.60
C GLN A 109 -36.88 -17.01 45.17
N VAL A 110 -37.92 -16.15 45.05
CA VAL A 110 -38.83 -15.95 43.86
C VAL A 110 -39.52 -14.56 43.82
N LYS A 111 -40.23 -14.23 42.72
CA LYS A 111 -41.39 -13.30 42.71
C LYS A 111 -42.41 -13.65 41.57
N PRO A 112 -43.73 -13.81 41.82
CA PRO A 112 -44.69 -14.33 40.82
C PRO A 112 -45.70 -13.30 40.23
N LEU A 113 -46.53 -13.82 39.31
CA LEU A 113 -47.54 -13.24 38.41
C LEU A 113 -48.59 -12.26 39.00
N THR A 114 -49.23 -11.49 38.10
CA THR A 114 -50.71 -11.32 38.05
C THR A 114 -51.22 -11.21 36.60
N LEU A 115 -52.35 -11.88 36.30
CA LEU A 115 -53.13 -11.80 35.06
C LEU A 115 -54.61 -11.48 35.39
N GLN A 116 -55.23 -10.54 34.69
CA GLN A 116 -56.68 -10.35 34.50
C GLN A 116 -56.83 -9.67 33.12
N ASP A 117 -57.39 -10.27 32.07
CA ASP A 117 -58.77 -10.72 31.84
C ASP A 117 -59.85 -9.64 32.06
N ARG A 118 -60.54 -9.22 30.98
CA ARG A 118 -62.01 -9.33 30.81
C ARG A 118 -62.56 -8.71 29.50
N SER A 119 -62.81 -9.59 28.51
CA SER A 119 -63.91 -9.64 27.51
C SER A 119 -64.69 -8.39 27.01
N GLN A 120 -64.77 -8.21 25.67
CA GLN A 120 -65.98 -8.32 24.78
C GLN A 120 -65.60 -7.95 23.31
N ALA A 121 -65.82 -8.77 22.26
CA ALA A 121 -67.03 -8.92 21.39
C ALA A 121 -67.34 -7.65 20.55
N GLU A 122 -67.64 -7.63 19.22
CA GLU A 122 -68.26 -8.61 18.27
C GLU A 122 -67.71 -8.55 16.80
N THR A 123 -68.37 -9.23 15.85
CA THR A 123 -68.06 -9.44 14.41
C THR A 123 -69.03 -8.62 13.50
N PRO A 124 -69.24 -8.79 12.14
CA PRO A 124 -68.65 -9.69 11.13
C PRO A 124 -68.38 -9.15 9.68
N SER A 125 -67.60 -9.96 8.93
CA SER A 125 -67.55 -10.19 7.46
C SER A 125 -68.22 -9.28 6.40
N LYS A 126 -67.50 -9.06 5.27
CA LYS A 126 -68.11 -9.11 3.91
C LYS A 126 -67.12 -9.48 2.80
N THR A 127 -67.47 -10.48 1.99
CA THR A 127 -66.76 -10.97 0.80
C THR A 127 -67.13 -10.19 -0.45
N ARG A 128 -66.21 -10.02 -1.42
CA ARG A 128 -66.58 -9.93 -2.85
C ARG A 128 -65.41 -10.26 -3.78
N ARG A 129 -65.61 -11.27 -4.64
CA ARG A 129 -64.74 -11.63 -5.77
C ARG A 129 -64.92 -10.62 -6.93
N SER A 130 -63.83 -10.31 -7.62
CA SER A 130 -63.81 -9.89 -9.02
C SER A 130 -62.62 -10.60 -9.70
N ARG A 131 -62.85 -11.74 -10.36
CA ARG A 131 -63.20 -11.83 -11.79
C ARG A 131 -62.02 -11.40 -12.67
N HIS A 132 -61.02 -12.27 -12.70
CA HIS A 132 -59.86 -12.21 -13.59
C HIS A 132 -60.35 -12.26 -15.05
N LYS A 133 -59.76 -11.44 -15.92
CA LYS A 133 -59.88 -11.55 -17.38
C LYS A 133 -58.51 -11.97 -17.88
N GLU A 134 -58.43 -13.17 -18.43
CA GLU A 134 -57.21 -13.67 -19.07
C GLU A 134 -57.00 -12.86 -20.36
N GLU A 135 -55.97 -12.02 -20.37
CA GLU A 135 -55.29 -11.63 -21.60
C GLU A 135 -54.08 -12.57 -21.75
N ASP A 136 -53.84 -13.08 -22.96
CA ASP A 136 -52.70 -13.96 -23.23
C ASP A 136 -51.39 -13.20 -22.97
N ASP A 137 -50.78 -13.46 -21.82
CA ASP A 137 -49.48 -12.94 -21.40
C ASP A 137 -48.36 -13.43 -22.33
N LYS A 138 -48.24 -12.78 -23.49
CA LYS A 138 -47.09 -12.88 -24.38
C LYS A 138 -45.90 -12.20 -23.68
N LYS A 139 -45.24 -13.00 -22.83
CA LYS A 139 -44.01 -12.62 -22.10
C LYS A 139 -43.06 -11.89 -23.02
N SER A 140 -42.95 -10.58 -22.83
CA SER A 140 -42.16 -9.75 -23.71
C SER A 140 -40.68 -10.04 -23.49
N TYR A 141 -40.04 -10.66 -24.47
CA TYR A 141 -38.59 -10.94 -24.45
C TYR A 141 -37.74 -9.70 -24.72
N LEU A 142 -38.36 -8.54 -24.95
CA LEU A 142 -37.70 -7.24 -25.18
C LEU A 142 -36.74 -6.84 -24.04
N PRO A 143 -37.14 -6.81 -22.75
CA PRO A 143 -36.20 -6.61 -21.64
C PRO A 143 -35.08 -7.66 -21.58
N LEU A 144 -35.36 -8.92 -21.93
CA LEU A 144 -34.35 -9.99 -21.93
C LEU A 144 -33.31 -9.81 -23.03
N LEU A 145 -33.72 -9.36 -24.23
CA LEU A 145 -32.79 -8.99 -25.30
C LEU A 145 -31.91 -7.80 -24.92
N ILE A 146 -32.45 -6.80 -24.21
CA ILE A 146 -31.65 -5.66 -23.72
C ILE A 146 -30.59 -6.14 -22.72
N LEU A 147 -30.93 -7.05 -21.80
CA LEU A 147 -29.97 -7.62 -20.84
C LEU A 147 -28.87 -8.46 -21.52
N ILE A 148 -29.21 -9.21 -22.59
CA ILE A 148 -28.22 -9.94 -23.40
C ILE A 148 -27.31 -8.97 -24.16
N LEU A 149 -27.87 -7.91 -24.77
CA LEU A 149 -27.08 -6.92 -25.50
C LEU A 149 -26.13 -6.17 -24.54
N LEU A 150 -26.61 -5.79 -23.36
CA LEU A 150 -25.81 -5.15 -22.32
C LEU A 150 -24.67 -6.04 -21.82
N SER A 151 -24.89 -7.34 -21.61
CA SER A 151 -23.83 -8.26 -21.17
C SER A 151 -22.78 -8.49 -22.26
N LEU A 152 -23.19 -8.62 -23.53
CA LEU A 152 -22.25 -8.67 -24.67
C LEU A 152 -21.43 -7.39 -24.80
N ALA A 153 -22.05 -6.21 -24.60
CA ALA A 153 -21.35 -4.92 -24.67
C ALA A 153 -20.28 -4.79 -23.57
N ILE A 154 -20.57 -5.23 -22.35
CA ILE A 154 -19.59 -5.23 -21.24
C ILE A 154 -18.44 -6.20 -21.54
N LEU A 155 -18.73 -7.41 -22.03
CA LEU A 155 -17.69 -8.39 -22.40
C LEU A 155 -16.79 -7.86 -23.53
N ALA A 156 -17.36 -7.24 -24.56
CA ALA A 156 -16.62 -6.63 -25.65
C ALA A 156 -15.75 -5.45 -25.17
N PHE A 157 -16.27 -4.62 -24.26
CA PHE A 157 -15.51 -3.51 -23.66
C PHE A 157 -14.31 -4.01 -22.83
N VAL A 158 -14.52 -5.01 -21.96
CA VAL A 158 -13.44 -5.61 -21.17
C VAL A 158 -12.39 -6.24 -22.09
N ALA A 159 -12.81 -7.01 -23.10
CA ALA A 159 -11.91 -7.60 -24.09
C ALA A 159 -11.11 -6.56 -24.88
N TYR A 160 -11.73 -5.43 -25.24
CA TYR A 160 -11.05 -4.31 -25.89
C TYR A 160 -10.03 -3.64 -24.97
N VAL A 161 -10.36 -3.42 -23.69
CA VAL A 161 -9.44 -2.82 -22.70
C VAL A 161 -8.25 -3.74 -22.44
N THR A 162 -8.47 -5.04 -22.21
CA THR A 162 -7.37 -6.00 -21.98
C THR A 162 -6.51 -6.20 -23.22
N TRP A 163 -7.10 -6.22 -24.42
CA TRP A 163 -6.35 -6.25 -25.68
C TRP A 163 -5.49 -5.00 -25.88
N LYS A 164 -6.05 -3.80 -25.60
CA LYS A 164 -5.32 -2.53 -25.64
C LYS A 164 -4.17 -2.50 -24.63
N GLN A 165 -4.38 -3.04 -23.43
CA GLN A 165 -3.35 -3.13 -22.39
C GLN A 165 -2.23 -4.09 -22.80
N LEU A 166 -2.54 -5.25 -23.40
CA LEU A 166 -1.54 -6.18 -23.93
C LEU A 166 -0.72 -5.56 -25.07
N GLN A 167 -1.34 -4.79 -25.96
CA GLN A 167 -0.65 -4.08 -27.05
C GLN A 167 0.38 -3.07 -26.53
N GLN A 168 0.14 -2.44 -25.37
CA GLN A 168 1.12 -1.55 -24.75
C GLN A 168 2.35 -2.30 -24.20
N HIS A 169 2.21 -3.57 -23.82
CA HIS A 169 3.33 -4.40 -23.36
C HIS A 169 4.08 -5.15 -24.48
N GLN A 170 3.52 -5.30 -25.69
CA GLN A 170 4.20 -5.97 -26.81
C GLN A 170 5.13 -5.07 -27.64
N ASN A 171 5.16 -3.75 -27.40
CA ASN A 171 6.09 -2.83 -28.06
C ASN A 171 7.45 -2.69 -27.34
N GLN A 172 7.74 -3.49 -26.32
CA GLN A 172 9.11 -3.71 -25.86
C GLN A 172 9.78 -4.80 -26.71
N PRO A 173 10.94 -4.54 -27.32
CA PRO A 173 11.71 -5.60 -27.97
C PRO A 173 12.29 -6.55 -26.92
N VAL A 174 11.67 -7.71 -26.77
CA VAL A 174 12.26 -8.84 -26.03
C VAL A 174 13.43 -9.42 -26.82
N ALA A 175 14.61 -8.83 -26.61
CA ALA A 175 15.87 -9.34 -27.14
C ALA A 175 16.29 -10.61 -26.40
N SER A 176 15.72 -11.75 -26.81
CA SER A 176 16.31 -13.06 -26.55
C SER A 176 17.41 -13.36 -27.58
N GLU A 177 18.46 -14.01 -27.09
CA GLU A 177 19.56 -14.64 -27.82
C GLU A 177 20.80 -13.81 -28.22
N TYR A 178 21.89 -14.58 -28.25
CA TYR A 178 23.30 -14.28 -28.47
C TYR A 178 23.60 -13.33 -29.64
N VAL A 179 24.62 -12.48 -29.49
CA VAL A 179 25.42 -11.99 -30.64
C VAL A 179 26.91 -12.02 -30.29
N VAL A 180 27.67 -12.65 -31.18
CA VAL A 180 29.12 -12.85 -31.11
C VAL A 180 29.86 -11.57 -31.56
N THR A 181 31.04 -11.34 -30.99
CA THR A 181 32.01 -10.32 -31.42
C THR A 181 32.23 -10.34 -32.93
N THR A 182 31.98 -9.23 -33.63
CA THR A 182 32.59 -8.99 -34.95
C THR A 182 32.91 -7.51 -35.12
N SER A 183 34.19 -7.18 -35.05
CA SER A 183 34.71 -5.85 -35.34
C SER A 183 34.60 -5.56 -36.84
N SER A 184 34.09 -4.39 -37.23
CA SER A 184 34.33 -3.81 -38.55
C SER A 184 34.26 -2.29 -38.47
N ALA A 185 35.40 -1.65 -38.74
CA ALA A 185 35.58 -0.21 -38.65
C ALA A 185 35.35 0.49 -40.00
N SER A 186 34.77 1.68 -39.97
CA SER A 186 34.78 2.75 -41.00
C SER A 186 33.99 3.94 -40.43
N GLN A 187 34.56 4.79 -39.56
CA GLN A 187 35.40 5.96 -39.89
C GLN A 187 34.81 6.96 -40.91
N SER A 188 34.16 8.00 -40.36
CA SER A 188 34.42 9.42 -40.62
C SER A 188 34.14 10.12 -39.27
N ALA A 189 35.06 10.75 -38.53
CA ALA A 189 36.04 11.79 -38.89
C ALA A 189 35.33 13.03 -39.47
N SER A 190 35.44 14.25 -38.97
CA SER A 190 36.42 14.90 -38.05
C SER A 190 35.74 16.15 -37.42
N GLU A 191 36.27 16.93 -36.47
CA GLU A 191 37.57 17.07 -35.77
C GLU A 191 37.28 17.74 -34.40
N ALA A 192 37.82 17.27 -33.25
CA ALA A 192 39.12 17.63 -32.63
C ALA A 192 39.08 18.96 -31.81
N SER A 193 39.73 19.12 -30.65
CA SER A 193 40.87 18.40 -30.02
C SER A 193 40.63 18.28 -28.49
N THR A 194 40.75 17.14 -27.79
CA THR A 194 41.98 16.40 -27.35
C THR A 194 42.90 17.23 -26.41
N THR A 195 43.55 16.68 -25.35
CA THR A 195 44.48 15.53 -25.39
C THR A 195 44.87 14.98 -23.99
N SER A 196 44.92 13.63 -23.85
CA SER A 196 45.71 12.78 -22.89
C SER A 196 45.53 12.95 -21.36
N THR A 197 45.49 11.90 -20.53
CA THR A 197 46.43 10.75 -20.45
C THR A 197 45.78 9.41 -20.05
N PRO A 198 46.44 8.25 -20.25
CA PRO A 198 45.92 6.94 -19.89
C PRO A 198 46.20 6.60 -18.42
N ALA A 199 45.18 6.15 -17.68
CA ALA A 199 45.32 5.57 -16.36
C ALA A 199 44.49 4.28 -16.27
N GLU A 200 45.18 3.17 -16.06
CA GLU A 200 44.62 1.86 -15.77
C GLU A 200 44.07 1.86 -14.34
N SER A 201 42.75 1.99 -14.18
CA SER A 201 42.05 1.91 -12.90
C SER A 201 40.56 1.63 -13.09
N ASN A 202 39.92 1.01 -12.09
CA ASN A 202 38.54 0.51 -12.14
C ASN A 202 37.52 1.56 -12.65
N PRO A 203 36.45 1.12 -13.36
CA PRO A 203 35.34 1.99 -13.73
C PRO A 203 34.68 2.55 -12.47
N LYS A 204 34.51 3.87 -12.43
CA LYS A 204 33.80 4.60 -11.37
C LYS A 204 32.28 4.45 -11.55
N PRO A 205 31.47 4.35 -10.48
CA PRO A 205 30.02 4.28 -10.59
C PRO A 205 29.44 5.46 -11.38
N SER A 206 28.53 5.15 -12.30
CA SER A 206 27.87 6.09 -13.20
C SER A 206 26.35 6.00 -13.05
N LEU A 207 25.66 7.15 -13.06
CA LEU A 207 24.21 7.24 -12.88
C LEU A 207 23.54 7.80 -14.14
N ALA A 208 22.50 7.12 -14.62
CA ALA A 208 21.59 7.63 -15.65
C ALA A 208 20.18 7.78 -15.07
N VAL A 209 19.59 8.97 -15.22
CA VAL A 209 18.27 9.31 -14.69
C VAL A 209 17.30 9.57 -15.84
N SER A 210 16.09 9.01 -15.77
CA SER A 210 15.03 9.18 -16.77
C SER A 210 13.65 9.09 -16.12
N GLY A 211 12.62 9.73 -16.69
CA GLY A 211 11.26 9.75 -16.13
C GLY A 211 10.80 11.16 -15.77
N GLY A 212 9.81 11.26 -14.86
CA GLY A 212 9.25 12.52 -14.38
C GLY A 212 7.85 12.41 -13.79
N GLN A 213 7.32 13.56 -13.39
CA GLN A 213 6.07 13.76 -12.64
C GLN A 213 6.07 13.07 -11.27
N ASP A 214 5.87 11.76 -11.26
CA ASP A 214 5.61 10.94 -10.07
C ASP A 214 6.56 9.72 -10.02
N ASN A 215 7.25 9.40 -11.12
CA ASN A 215 8.06 8.19 -11.26
C ASN A 215 9.40 8.50 -11.95
N LEU A 216 10.50 8.11 -11.31
CA LEU A 216 11.87 8.27 -11.81
C LEU A 216 12.53 6.90 -11.93
N ALA A 217 13.14 6.62 -13.08
CA ALA A 217 13.98 5.46 -13.31
C ALA A 217 15.45 5.88 -13.20
N VAL A 218 16.20 5.25 -12.29
CA VAL A 218 17.63 5.49 -12.10
C VAL A 218 18.39 4.22 -12.41
N THR A 219 19.34 4.30 -13.33
CA THR A 219 20.25 3.20 -13.66
C THR A 219 21.61 3.48 -13.08
N LEU A 220 22.08 2.62 -12.17
CA LEU A 220 23.43 2.63 -11.62
C LEU A 220 24.28 1.60 -12.37
N GLN A 221 25.38 2.06 -12.97
CA GLN A 221 26.36 1.25 -13.69
C GLN A 221 27.66 1.19 -12.88
N ASN A 222 28.29 0.00 -12.84
CA ASN A 222 29.50 -0.26 -12.06
C ASN A 222 29.36 0.10 -10.56
N PRO A 223 28.39 -0.52 -9.85
CA PRO A 223 28.12 -0.24 -8.44
C PRO A 223 29.30 -0.59 -7.51
N SER A 224 29.42 0.15 -6.42
CA SER A 224 30.17 -0.28 -5.24
C SER A 224 29.64 -1.62 -4.68
N PRO A 225 30.48 -2.42 -3.98
CA PRO A 225 30.06 -3.71 -3.42
C PRO A 225 28.91 -3.59 -2.39
N GLU A 226 28.82 -2.46 -1.70
CA GLU A 226 27.66 -2.01 -0.94
C GLU A 226 27.20 -0.68 -1.55
N ILE A 227 25.94 -0.58 -1.95
CA ILE A 227 25.41 0.64 -2.57
C ILE A 227 24.85 1.53 -1.45
N GLY A 228 25.64 2.51 -1.04
CA GLY A 228 25.21 3.50 -0.03
C GLY A 228 24.17 4.46 -0.62
N VAL A 229 23.04 4.60 0.06
CA VAL A 229 21.98 5.54 -0.28
C VAL A 229 21.78 6.53 0.86
N SER A 230 21.84 7.82 0.58
CA SER A 230 21.62 8.90 1.56
C SER A 230 20.55 9.85 1.05
N LEU A 231 19.54 10.08 1.88
CA LEU A 231 18.44 11.01 1.66
C LEU A 231 18.50 12.10 2.73
N SER A 232 18.48 13.36 2.30
CA SER A 232 18.55 14.52 3.19
C SER A 232 17.49 15.57 2.85
N LEU A 233 16.89 16.14 3.90
CA LEU A 233 15.95 17.26 3.82
C LEU A 233 16.67 18.50 3.29
N VAL A 234 16.05 19.18 2.32
CA VAL A 234 16.56 20.43 1.72
C VAL A 234 16.38 21.58 2.71
N GLU A 235 17.34 22.51 2.73
CA GLU A 235 17.33 23.68 3.62
C GLU A 235 16.04 24.50 3.45
N GLY A 236 15.34 24.74 4.56
CA GLY A 236 14.08 25.49 4.60
C GLY A 236 12.80 24.66 4.49
N ALA A 237 12.88 23.33 4.32
CA ALA A 237 11.72 22.45 4.42
C ALA A 237 11.44 22.01 5.87
N GLU A 238 10.17 21.76 6.18
CA GLU A 238 9.73 21.38 7.54
C GLU A 238 9.80 19.86 7.79
N GLU A 239 9.23 19.08 6.87
CA GLU A 239 9.20 17.62 6.94
C GLU A 239 9.21 16.96 5.54
N ALA A 240 9.71 15.73 5.50
CA ALA A 240 9.64 14.86 4.33
C ALA A 240 9.67 13.38 4.74
N TRP A 241 8.99 12.50 4.02
CA TRP A 241 8.96 11.06 4.34
C TRP A 241 9.74 10.26 3.31
N VAL A 242 10.54 9.28 3.77
CA VAL A 242 11.37 8.43 2.91
C VAL A 242 11.22 6.96 3.27
N ALA A 243 11.18 6.08 2.28
CA ALA A 243 11.26 4.64 2.48
C ALA A 243 12.07 3.98 1.37
N ILE A 244 12.79 2.89 1.68
CA ILE A 244 13.60 2.14 0.72
C ILE A 244 13.31 0.65 0.88
N SER A 245 12.86 -0.01 -0.20
CA SER A 245 12.65 -1.46 -0.21
C SER A 245 13.99 -2.20 -0.27
N GLY A 246 14.12 -3.33 0.43
CA GLY A 246 15.32 -4.17 0.38
C GLY A 246 16.60 -3.56 0.97
N SER A 247 16.50 -2.50 1.78
CA SER A 247 17.66 -1.97 2.53
C SER A 247 18.05 -2.88 3.69
N GLU A 248 19.33 -2.88 4.10
CA GLU A 248 19.77 -3.67 5.27
C GLU A 248 19.11 -3.22 6.59
N THR A 249 18.72 -1.95 6.67
CA THR A 249 17.95 -1.41 7.82
C THR A 249 16.47 -1.79 7.82
N GLY A 250 16.01 -2.55 6.83
CA GLY A 250 14.62 -2.96 6.64
C GLY A 250 13.82 -2.02 5.73
N GLU A 251 12.51 -2.27 5.62
CA GLU A 251 11.59 -1.55 4.72
C GLU A 251 10.72 -0.52 5.47
N GLU A 252 11.09 -0.18 6.71
CA GLU A 252 10.34 0.77 7.54
C GLU A 252 10.72 2.20 7.13
N GLY A 253 9.74 2.98 6.65
CA GLY A 253 9.97 4.37 6.26
C GLY A 253 10.25 5.30 7.45
N VAL A 254 10.90 6.42 7.19
CA VAL A 254 11.34 7.40 8.20
C VAL A 254 10.81 8.79 7.82
N LEU A 255 10.36 9.55 8.82
CA LEU A 255 10.05 10.97 8.67
C LEU A 255 11.31 11.79 8.96
N LEU A 256 11.84 12.46 7.94
CA LEU A 256 12.88 13.47 8.05
C LEU A 256 12.26 14.78 8.57
N THR A 257 12.90 15.38 9.56
CA THR A 257 12.52 16.67 10.15
C THR A 257 13.78 17.49 10.44
N SER A 258 13.65 18.76 10.81
CA SER A 258 14.80 19.58 11.22
C SER A 258 15.63 19.01 12.38
N GLU A 259 15.08 18.10 13.19
CA GLU A 259 15.82 17.39 14.25
C GLU A 259 16.64 16.19 13.73
N ASN A 260 16.10 15.49 12.72
CA ASN A 260 16.72 14.33 12.08
C ASN A 260 16.64 14.49 10.55
N PRO A 261 17.44 15.40 9.95
CA PRO A 261 17.25 15.82 8.56
C PRO A 261 17.83 14.85 7.53
N THR A 262 18.48 13.75 7.95
CA THR A 262 19.17 12.82 7.05
C THR A 262 18.92 11.36 7.47
N TYR A 263 18.69 10.52 6.47
CA TYR A 263 18.60 9.06 6.61
C TYR A 263 19.59 8.41 5.63
N GLN A 264 20.37 7.44 6.14
CA GLN A 264 21.38 6.72 5.37
C GLN A 264 21.19 5.22 5.55
N THR A 265 21.36 4.46 4.48
CA THR A 265 21.30 2.99 4.52
C THR A 265 22.06 2.39 3.35
N ASN A 266 22.43 1.12 3.47
CA ASN A 266 23.13 0.36 2.44
C ASN A 266 22.15 -0.63 1.80
N LEU A 267 22.19 -0.75 0.47
CA LEU A 267 21.57 -1.84 -0.26
C LEU A 267 22.58 -3.00 -0.36
N PRO A 268 22.15 -4.25 -0.06
CA PRO A 268 23.06 -5.39 -0.02
C PRO A 268 23.62 -5.75 -1.39
N ALA A 269 24.82 -6.35 -1.39
CA ALA A 269 25.51 -6.81 -2.59
C ALA A 269 24.61 -7.73 -3.44
N GLY A 270 24.54 -7.46 -4.75
CA GLY A 270 23.70 -8.22 -5.70
C GLY A 270 22.26 -7.73 -5.85
N THR A 271 21.85 -6.65 -5.16
CA THR A 271 20.56 -5.98 -5.40
C THR A 271 20.43 -5.57 -6.87
N SER A 272 19.51 -6.20 -7.62
CA SER A 272 19.29 -5.87 -9.03
C SER A 272 18.36 -4.66 -9.22
N SER A 273 17.44 -4.44 -8.29
CA SER A 273 16.54 -3.29 -8.26
C SER A 273 16.08 -2.97 -6.84
N SER A 274 15.79 -1.70 -6.57
CA SER A 274 15.18 -1.22 -5.32
C SER A 274 14.21 -0.08 -5.64
N LEU A 275 13.12 0.00 -4.87
CA LEU A 275 12.14 1.08 -4.91
C LEU A 275 12.39 2.03 -3.72
N ILE A 276 12.67 3.29 -4.02
CA ILE A 276 12.69 4.38 -3.05
C ILE A 276 11.38 5.14 -3.18
N THR A 277 10.66 5.33 -2.08
CA THR A 277 9.43 6.14 -2.04
C THR A 277 9.70 7.45 -1.31
N LEU A 278 9.26 8.55 -1.90
CA LEU A 278 9.48 9.92 -1.42
C LEU A 278 8.13 10.61 -1.19
N GLY A 279 7.81 10.92 0.06
CA GLY A 279 6.72 11.82 0.45
C GLY A 279 7.26 13.22 0.68
N ASN A 280 6.65 14.22 0.05
CA ASN A 280 7.19 15.56 -0.16
C ASN A 280 8.50 15.54 -0.99
N SER A 281 8.49 14.93 -2.19
CA SER A 281 9.73 14.77 -2.99
C SER A 281 10.45 16.07 -3.36
N GLN A 282 9.78 17.22 -3.32
CA GLN A 282 10.39 18.53 -3.60
C GLN A 282 11.30 19.04 -2.46
N SER A 283 11.15 18.50 -1.24
CA SER A 283 11.97 18.86 -0.07
C SER A 283 13.10 17.88 0.21
N ILE A 284 13.36 16.90 -0.66
CA ILE A 284 14.35 15.85 -0.44
C ILE A 284 15.48 15.97 -1.47
N SER A 285 16.70 15.74 -1.03
CA SER A 285 17.86 15.46 -1.89
C SER A 285 18.24 13.99 -1.74
N VAL A 286 18.53 13.32 -2.86
CA VAL A 286 18.88 11.88 -2.89
C VAL A 286 20.25 11.70 -3.51
N THR A 287 21.07 10.88 -2.87
CA THR A 287 22.37 10.43 -3.40
C THR A 287 22.43 8.90 -3.36
N ILE A 288 22.95 8.30 -4.43
CA ILE A 288 23.10 6.86 -4.61
C ILE A 288 24.54 6.60 -5.03
N ASP A 289 25.26 5.78 -4.26
CA ASP A 289 26.69 5.47 -4.47
C ASP A 289 27.57 6.74 -4.58
N GLY A 290 27.25 7.75 -3.77
CA GLY A 290 27.90 9.07 -3.77
C GLY A 290 27.56 9.97 -4.97
N GLN A 291 26.73 9.53 -5.90
CA GLN A 291 26.25 10.33 -7.03
C GLN A 291 24.91 11.00 -6.71
N PRO A 292 24.72 12.31 -6.99
CA PRO A 292 23.44 12.98 -6.81
C PRO A 292 22.41 12.51 -7.86
N VAL A 293 21.18 12.28 -7.42
CA VAL A 293 20.03 12.00 -8.30
C VAL A 293 19.33 13.32 -8.61
N ASP A 294 19.10 13.62 -9.89
CA ASP A 294 18.31 14.78 -10.30
C ASP A 294 16.81 14.49 -10.10
N LEU A 295 16.20 15.20 -9.14
CA LEU A 295 14.78 15.11 -8.80
C LEU A 295 13.95 16.25 -9.41
N SER A 296 14.54 17.15 -10.20
CA SER A 296 13.86 18.33 -10.76
C SER A 296 12.67 18.02 -11.67
N SER A 297 12.59 16.78 -12.17
CA SER A 297 11.47 16.27 -12.96
C SER A 297 10.26 15.81 -12.14
N LEU A 298 10.40 15.69 -10.81
CA LEU A 298 9.33 15.27 -9.90
C LEU A 298 8.49 16.46 -9.46
N THR A 299 7.20 16.42 -9.77
CA THR A 299 6.24 17.49 -9.46
C THR A 299 5.22 17.09 -8.39
N SER A 300 5.02 15.79 -8.18
CA SER A 300 4.09 15.27 -7.17
C SER A 300 4.58 15.49 -5.73
N SER A 301 3.64 15.46 -4.79
CA SER A 301 3.91 15.29 -3.36
C SER A 301 4.49 13.90 -3.07
N LEU A 302 3.90 12.86 -3.66
CA LEU A 302 4.32 11.46 -3.52
C LEU A 302 4.95 10.98 -4.83
N SER A 303 6.22 10.60 -4.77
CA SER A 303 7.00 10.15 -5.92
C SER A 303 7.75 8.85 -5.64
N TYR A 304 8.05 8.11 -6.70
CA TYR A 304 8.74 6.83 -6.66
C TYR A 304 10.02 6.88 -7.50
N ILE A 305 11.12 6.37 -6.96
CA ILE A 305 12.37 6.17 -7.70
C ILE A 305 12.64 4.66 -7.80
N THR A 306 12.60 4.13 -9.01
CA THR A 306 13.00 2.76 -9.33
C THR A 306 14.48 2.75 -9.66
N LEU A 307 15.31 2.31 -8.71
CA LEU A 307 16.72 2.03 -8.94
C LEU A 307 16.85 0.68 -9.66
N THR A 308 17.65 0.66 -10.72
CA THR A 308 18.09 -0.54 -11.44
C THR A 308 19.61 -0.58 -11.42
N VAL A 309 20.19 -1.72 -11.03
CA VAL A 309 21.63 -1.88 -10.90
C VAL A 309 22.16 -2.75 -12.04
N GLN A 310 23.16 -2.25 -12.75
CA GLN A 310 23.84 -2.92 -13.86
C GLN A 310 25.30 -3.17 -13.49
N SER A 311 25.67 -4.44 -13.40
CA SER A 311 27.03 -4.94 -13.13
C SER A 311 27.88 -5.00 -14.41
#